data_AF-A0A510KLH9-F1
#
_entry.id   AF-A0A510KLH9-F1
#
_cell.length_a   1.000
_cell.length_b   1.000
_cell.length_c   1.000
_cell.angle_alpha   90.00
_cell.angle_beta   90.00
_cell.angle_gamma   90.00
#
_symmetry.space_group_name_H-M   'P 1'
#
loop_
_entity.id
_entity.type
_entity.pdbx_description
1 polymer ?
#
loop_
_entity_poly.entity_id
_entity_poly.type
_entity_poly.pdbx_seq_one_letter_code
_entity_poly.pdbx_strand_id
1 'polypeptide(L)'
;MYINLSGNYYIKSQSRCFVIGCKQKNKKGEVQFVAKWYFVSLRAGLRAWIDEKLIMSKAKSFQELKNDIRALNDEMEIIIEKINKGISDDKNRSDETMEILSEFEEEEEME
;
A
#
# COMPACT_ATOMS: atom_id res chain seq x y z
N MET A 1 5.33 -9.03 0.62
CA MET A 1 4.13 -8.49 1.30
C MET A 1 3.71 -7.19 0.64
N TYR A 2 2.42 -7.06 0.28
CA TYR A 2 1.81 -5.81 -0.19
C TYR A 2 0.84 -5.31 0.85
N ILE A 3 0.93 -4.03 1.20
CA ILE A 3 0.00 -3.38 2.10
C ILE A 3 -0.83 -2.41 1.27
N ASN A 4 -2.14 -2.66 1.15
CA ASN A 4 -3.06 -1.74 0.51
C ASN A 4 -3.10 -0.44 1.33
N LEU A 5 -2.81 0.67 0.65
CA LEU A 5 -2.90 2.01 1.23
C LEU A 5 -4.29 2.60 1.00
N SER A 6 -4.79 2.52 -0.24
CA SER A 6 -6.12 2.98 -0.62
C SER A 6 -6.40 2.63 -2.08
N GLY A 7 -7.59 2.13 -2.39
CA GLY A 7 -7.99 1.78 -3.75
C GLY A 7 -7.01 0.80 -4.38
N ASN A 8 -6.37 1.21 -5.48
CA ASN A 8 -5.36 0.40 -6.16
C ASN A 8 -3.91 0.74 -5.78
N TYR A 9 -3.65 1.55 -4.76
CA TYR A 9 -2.29 1.89 -4.30
C TYR A 9 -1.81 0.99 -3.15
N TYR A 10 -0.54 0.60 -3.21
CA TYR A 10 0.08 -0.34 -2.27
C TYR A 10 1.50 0.08 -1.90
N ILE A 11 1.91 -0.22 -0.66
CA ILE A 11 3.32 -0.29 -0.25
C ILE A 11 3.81 -1.72 -0.40
N LYS A 12 4.99 -1.86 -1.01
CA LYS A 12 5.76 -3.11 -1.07
C LYS A 12 7.13 -2.89 -0.43
N SER A 13 7.54 -3.79 0.45
CA SER A 13 8.94 -3.85 0.89
C SER A 13 9.80 -4.57 -0.17
N GLN A 14 10.95 -4.01 -0.49
CA GLN A 14 12.00 -4.60 -1.31
C GLN A 14 13.30 -4.71 -0.51
N SER A 15 14.27 -5.45 -1.03
CA SER A 15 15.54 -5.77 -0.34
C SER A 15 16.31 -4.55 0.18
N ARG A 16 16.16 -3.37 -0.46
CA ARG A 16 16.90 -2.15 -0.09
C ARG A 16 16.02 -0.91 0.12
N CYS A 17 14.71 -1.03 -0.10
CA CYS A 17 13.80 0.12 -0.06
C CYS A 17 12.34 -0.31 0.11
N PHE A 18 11.48 0.66 0.36
CA PHE A 18 10.03 0.54 0.27
C PHE A 18 9.56 1.24 -1.00
N VAL A 19 8.58 0.65 -1.66
CA VAL A 19 8.06 1.15 -2.92
C VAL A 19 6.57 1.41 -2.78
N ILE A 20 6.14 2.62 -3.14
CA ILE A 20 4.72 2.92 -3.37
C ILE A 20 4.45 2.76 -4.86
N GLY A 21 3.42 2.02 -5.18
CA GLY A 21 2.96 1.84 -6.55
C GLY A 21 1.48 1.51 -6.61
N CYS A 22 1.00 1.31 -7.83
CA CYS A 22 -0.40 0.99 -8.07
C CYS A 22 -0.56 -0.35 -8.80
N LYS A 23 -1.61 -1.08 -8.44
CA LYS A 23 -2.10 -2.25 -9.16
C LYS A 23 -2.92 -1.76 -10.37
N GLN A 24 -2.56 -2.17 -11.58
CA GLN A 24 -3.25 -1.77 -12.81
C GLN A 24 -3.18 -2.88 -13.88
N LYS A 25 -4.09 -2.89 -14.84
CA LYS A 25 -4.05 -3.80 -16.00
C LYS A 25 -3.14 -3.23 -17.10
N ASN A 26 -2.33 -4.08 -17.72
CA ASN A 26 -1.53 -3.70 -18.89
C ASN A 26 -2.37 -3.73 -20.18
N LYS A 27 -1.76 -3.42 -21.33
CA LYS A 27 -2.45 -3.41 -22.64
C LYS A 27 -2.98 -4.79 -23.08
N LYS A 28 -2.50 -5.87 -22.47
CA LYS A 28 -2.95 -7.26 -22.69
C LYS A 28 -4.01 -7.71 -21.68
N GLY A 29 -4.41 -6.83 -20.75
CA GLY A 29 -5.37 -7.14 -19.70
C GLY A 29 -4.77 -7.76 -18.42
N GLU A 30 -3.46 -8.03 -18.41
CA GLU A 30 -2.79 -8.68 -17.27
C GLU A 30 -2.58 -7.69 -16.12
N VAL A 31 -2.83 -8.12 -14.90
CA VAL A 31 -2.69 -7.28 -13.72
C VAL A 31 -1.21 -7.18 -13.31
N GLN A 32 -0.72 -5.96 -13.12
CA GLN A 32 0.66 -5.67 -12.75
C GLN A 32 0.72 -4.63 -11.62
N PHE A 33 1.77 -4.70 -10.81
CA PHE A 33 2.15 -3.62 -9.91
C PHE A 33 3.12 -2.68 -10.62
N VAL A 34 2.76 -1.40 -10.73
CA VAL A 34 3.62 -0.36 -11.29
C VAL A 34 4.14 0.52 -10.17
N ALA A 35 5.43 0.36 -9.89
CA ALA A 35 6.17 1.20 -8.97
C ALA A 35 6.16 2.66 -9.43
N LYS A 36 5.87 3.58 -8.50
CA LYS A 36 5.82 5.01 -8.76
C LYS A 36 6.87 5.77 -7.98
N TRP A 37 7.08 5.40 -6.70
CA TRP A 37 8.02 6.07 -5.81
C TRP A 37 8.81 5.07 -4.98
N TYR A 38 10.08 5.37 -4.74
CA TYR A 38 11.04 4.53 -4.01
C TYR A 38 11.58 5.28 -2.79
N PHE A 39 11.62 4.60 -1.65
CA PHE A 39 12.01 5.19 -0.37
C PHE A 39 12.96 4.28 0.39
N VAL A 40 14.11 4.79 0.79
CA VAL A 40 15.09 4.03 1.59
C VAL A 40 14.57 3.69 3.00
N SER A 41 13.53 4.38 3.47
CA SER A 41 12.90 4.10 4.76
C SER A 41 11.38 4.10 4.65
N LEU A 42 10.72 3.21 5.40
CA LEU A 42 9.26 3.10 5.46
C LEU A 42 8.61 4.42 5.87
N ARG A 43 9.20 5.12 6.85
CA ARG A 43 8.71 6.42 7.34
C ARG A 43 8.62 7.44 6.20
N ALA A 44 9.59 7.48 5.30
CA ALA A 44 9.56 8.37 4.15
C ALA A 44 8.46 7.98 3.16
N GLY A 45 8.23 6.69 2.94
CA GLY A 45 7.12 6.20 2.12
C GLY A 45 5.76 6.60 2.69
N LEU A 46 5.51 6.33 3.96
CA LEU A 46 4.25 6.70 4.63
C LEU A 46 4.00 8.21 4.60
N ARG A 47 5.05 9.02 4.81
CA ARG A 47 4.93 10.48 4.72
C ARG A 47 4.52 10.94 3.33
N ALA A 48 5.15 10.43 2.27
CA ALA A 48 4.81 10.81 0.90
C ALA A 48 3.36 10.43 0.55
N TRP A 49 2.88 9.29 1.04
CA TRP A 49 1.49 8.88 0.89
C TRP A 49 0.51 9.83 1.62
N ILE A 50 0.81 10.21 2.86
CA ILE A 50 0.00 11.18 3.62
C ILE A 50 -0.03 12.52 2.88
N ASP A 51 1.12 13.00 2.40
CA ASP A 51 1.21 14.26 1.67
C ASP A 51 0.35 14.21 0.39
N GLU A 52 0.39 13.11 -0.38
CA GLU A 52 -0.48 12.92 -1.54
C GLU A 52 -1.97 12.92 -1.17
N LYS A 53 -2.34 12.24 -0.09
CA LYS A 53 -3.73 12.19 0.39
C LYS A 53 -4.25 13.55 0.84
N LEU A 54 -3.42 14.32 1.53
CA LEU A 54 -3.75 15.69 1.93
C LEU A 54 -3.88 16.62 0.71
N ILE A 55 -3.00 16.48 -0.30
CA ILE A 55 -3.11 17.23 -1.56
C ILE A 55 -4.41 16.88 -2.30
N MET A 56 -4.83 15.61 -2.27
CA MET A 56 -6.08 15.15 -2.89
C MET A 56 -7.33 15.46 -2.06
N SER A 57 -7.20 15.91 -0.82
CA SER A 57 -8.35 16.27 0.02
C SER A 57 -9.16 17.38 -0.65
N LYS A 58 -10.48 17.19 -0.67
CA LYS A 58 -11.45 18.17 -1.17
C LYS A 58 -12.15 18.90 -0.02
N ALA A 59 -11.62 18.83 1.20
CA ALA A 59 -12.18 19.49 2.37
C ALA A 59 -12.34 21.00 2.12
N LYS A 60 -13.55 21.51 2.34
CA LYS A 60 -13.89 22.94 2.20
C LYS A 60 -13.97 23.64 3.55
N SER A 61 -13.96 22.88 4.64
CA SER A 61 -13.95 23.39 6.00
C SER A 61 -12.86 22.73 6.85
N PHE A 62 -12.47 23.42 7.93
CA PHE A 62 -11.50 22.88 8.89
C PHE A 62 -11.99 21.59 9.55
N GLN A 63 -13.30 21.45 9.77
CA GLN A 63 -13.88 20.26 10.37
C GLN A 63 -13.79 19.04 9.44
N GLU A 64 -13.99 19.23 8.13
CA GLU A 64 -13.79 18.19 7.12
C GLU A 64 -12.31 17.80 7.04
N LEU A 65 -11.40 18.76 7.00
CA LEU A 65 -9.95 18.47 7.00
C LEU A 65 -9.52 17.70 8.25
N LYS A 66 -10.09 18.05 9.42
CA LYS A 66 -9.84 17.33 10.67
C LYS A 66 -10.32 15.87 10.60
N ASN A 67 -11.43 15.60 9.92
CA ASN A 67 -11.92 14.24 9.72
C ASN A 67 -11.02 13.47 8.75
N ASP A 68 -10.59 14.11 7.65
CA ASP A 68 -9.63 13.51 6.70
C ASP A 68 -8.31 13.13 7.39
N ILE A 69 -7.78 14.02 8.24
CA ILE A 69 -6.56 13.74 9.01
C ILE A 69 -6.75 12.57 9.99
N ARG A 70 -7.92 12.46 10.63
CA ARG A 70 -8.23 11.32 11.52
C ARG A 70 -8.26 10.00 10.75
N ALA A 71 -8.93 9.99 9.60
CA ALA A 71 -8.98 8.80 8.74
C ALA A 71 -7.57 8.35 8.33
N LEU A 72 -6.68 9.29 8.00
CA LEU A 72 -5.28 8.98 7.69
C LEU A 72 -4.54 8.36 8.89
N ASN A 73 -4.79 8.84 10.10
CA ASN A 73 -4.18 8.30 11.31
C ASN A 73 -4.66 6.86 11.61
N ASP A 74 -5.95 6.58 11.41
CA ASP A 74 -6.50 5.24 11.60
C ASP A 74 -5.94 4.25 10.57
N GLU A 75 -5.80 4.66 9.30
CA GLU A 75 -5.17 3.85 8.26
C GLU A 75 -3.68 3.59 8.55
N MET A 76 -2.95 4.56 9.13
CA MET A 76 -1.57 4.36 9.56
C MET A 76 -1.43 3.27 10.63
N GLU A 77 -2.32 3.25 11.62
CA GLU A 77 -2.32 2.22 12.67
C GLU A 77 -2.53 0.82 12.07
N ILE A 78 -3.44 0.68 11.10
CA ILE A 78 -3.66 -0.58 10.37
C ILE A 78 -2.38 -1.02 9.63
N ILE A 79 -1.67 -0.09 8.99
CA ILE A 79 -0.42 -0.39 8.29
C ILE A 79 0.66 -0.85 9.28
N ILE A 80 0.79 -0.16 10.42
CA ILE A 80 1.74 -0.54 11.49
C ILE A 80 1.42 -1.94 12.02
N GLU A 81 0.14 -2.23 12.28
CA GLU A 81 -0.29 -3.54 12.75
C GLU A 81 0.05 -4.65 11.75
N LYS A 82 -0.21 -4.43 10.45
CA LYS A 82 0.14 -5.38 9.39
C LYS A 82 1.64 -5.63 9.31
N ILE A 83 2.46 -4.59 9.48
CA ILE A 83 3.92 -4.70 9.51
C ILE A 83 4.37 -5.50 10.72
N ASN A 84 3.84 -5.19 11.90
CA ASN A 84 4.17 -5.91 13.13
C ASN A 84 3.78 -7.39 13.02
N LYS A 85 2.63 -7.72 12.40
CA LYS A 85 2.24 -9.10 12.10
C LYS A 85 3.21 -9.77 11.12
N GLY A 86 3.56 -9.10 10.03
CA GLY A 86 4.53 -9.63 9.06
C GLY A 86 5.93 -9.84 9.65
N ILE A 87 6.36 -9.01 10.59
CA ILE A 87 7.62 -9.16 11.34
C ILE A 87 7.50 -10.26 12.41
N SER A 88 6.34 -10.42 13.06
CA SER A 88 6.13 -11.53 14.01
C SER A 88 6.06 -12.89 13.33
N ASP A 89 5.70 -12.90 12.05
CA ASP A 89 5.65 -14.10 11.19
C ASP A 89 7.02 -14.42 10.55
N ASP A 90 8.08 -13.66 10.86
CA ASP A 90 9.39 -13.75 10.20
C ASP A 90 10.19 -14.99 10.66
N LYS A 91 9.73 -16.14 10.17
CA LYS A 91 10.47 -17.39 10.03
C LYS A 91 11.09 -17.56 8.64
N ASN A 92 10.94 -16.64 7.69
CA ASN A 92 11.33 -16.93 6.29
C ASN A 92 12.19 -15.84 5.64
N ARG A 93 13.49 -16.19 5.62
CA ARG A 93 14.56 -15.75 4.71
C ARG A 93 14.09 -15.36 3.31
N SER A 94 14.78 -14.34 2.80
CA SER A 94 14.80 -13.86 1.42
C SER A 94 15.04 -14.95 0.38
N ASP A 95 14.44 -14.77 -0.80
CA ASP A 95 15.14 -14.82 -2.09
C ASP A 95 14.43 -13.87 -3.08
N GLU A 96 15.24 -13.15 -3.86
CA GLU A 96 14.81 -12.13 -4.83
C GLU A 96 13.87 -12.72 -5.88
N THR A 97 12.71 -12.10 -6.13
CA THR A 97 11.82 -12.51 -7.22
C THR A 97 11.07 -11.32 -7.83
N MET A 98 11.07 -11.24 -9.17
CA MET A 98 10.04 -10.52 -9.92
C MET A 98 8.71 -11.23 -9.72
N GLU A 99 7.68 -10.50 -9.29
CA GLU A 99 6.36 -11.05 -8.97
C GLU A 99 5.36 -10.64 -10.06
N ILE A 100 5.03 -11.59 -10.92
CA ILE A 100 3.72 -11.59 -11.59
C ILE A 100 2.72 -11.97 -10.48
N LEU A 101 1.74 -11.11 -10.21
CA LEU A 101 0.69 -11.41 -9.24
C LEU A 101 -0.23 -12.48 -9.87
N SER A 102 0.07 -13.77 -9.66
CA SER A 102 -0.90 -14.82 -9.92
C SER A 102 -2.13 -14.57 -9.05
N GLU A 103 -3.29 -14.67 -9.68
CA GLU A 103 -4.60 -14.34 -9.14
C GLU A 103 -4.77 -14.97 -7.75
N PHE A 104 -5.09 -14.15 -6.75
CA PHE A 104 -5.74 -14.67 -5.55
C PHE A 104 -7.08 -15.19 -6.04
N GLU A 105 -7.32 -16.49 -5.84
CA GLU A 105 -8.58 -17.16 -6.15
C GLU A 105 -9.72 -16.28 -5.63
N GLU A 106 -10.55 -15.81 -6.57
CA GLU A 106 -11.86 -15.27 -6.22
C GLU A 106 -12.60 -16.43 -5.56
N GLU A 107 -12.94 -16.30 -4.27
CA GLU A 107 -13.96 -17.16 -3.66
C GLU A 107 -15.23 -16.95 -4.48
N GLU A 108 -15.56 -17.93 -5.33
CA GLU A 108 -16.87 -18.04 -5.95
C GLU A 108 -17.90 -18.05 -4.83
N GLU A 109 -18.65 -16.95 -4.70
CA GLU A 109 -19.95 -16.99 -4.02
C GLU A 109 -20.84 -17.96 -4.79
N MET A 110 -20.97 -19.19 -4.27
CA MET A 110 -22.05 -20.09 -4.67
C MET A 110 -23.36 -19.53 -4.11
N GLU A 111 -24.20 -19.01 -5.00
CA GLU A 111 -25.67 -19.01 -4.86
C GLU A 111 -26.31 -19.78 -6.02
#